data_AF-A0A1I7VJP4-F1
#
_entry.id   AF-A0A1I7VJP4-F1
#
_cell.length_a   1.000
_cell.length_b   1.000
_cell.length_c   1.000
_cell.angle_alpha   90.00
_cell.angle_beta   90.00
_cell.angle_gamma   90.00
#
_symmetry.space_group_name_H-M   'P 1'
#
loop_
_entity.id
_entity.type
_entity.pdbx_description
1 polymer ?
#
loop_
_entity_poly.entity_id
_entity_poly.type
_entity_poly.pdbx_seq_one_letter_code
_entity_poly.pdbx_strand_id
1 'polypeptide(L)'
;MIEDKQYRQYRRDEERYIAKRDRVLKDRLDRANGSNEAKNYLYELLNLQSNMNITLKVYETTEEEMRHSILATILQEATDIWNLLDPAHID
;
A
#
# COMPACT_ATOMS: atom_id res chain seq x y z
N MET A 1 25.71 12.79 18.52
CA MET A 1 24.44 13.23 17.90
C MET A 1 24.52 13.33 16.35
N ILE A 2 25.27 12.45 15.68
CA ILE A 2 25.31 12.36 14.20
C ILE A 2 24.23 11.37 13.71
N GLU A 3 24.06 10.27 14.43
CA GLU A 3 23.03 9.23 14.19
C GLU A 3 21.62 9.80 14.12
N ASP A 4 21.32 10.75 15.00
CA ASP A 4 20.04 11.45 15.07
C ASP A 4 19.70 12.25 13.80
N LYS A 5 20.70 12.83 13.14
CA LYS A 5 20.51 13.60 11.90
C LYS A 5 20.34 12.67 10.70
N GLN A 6 21.12 11.59 10.64
CA GLN A 6 21.02 10.58 9.57
C GLN A 6 19.69 9.84 9.64
N TYR A 7 19.24 9.44 10.83
CA TYR A 7 17.94 8.81 11.03
C TYR A 7 16.78 9.73 10.62
N ARG A 8 16.80 11.01 11.03
CA ARG A 8 15.78 11.99 10.62
C ARG A 8 15.74 12.20 9.12
N GLN A 9 16.90 12.21 8.46
CA GLN A 9 16.97 12.35 7.00
C GLN A 9 16.41 11.10 6.32
N TYR A 10 16.85 9.91 6.72
CA TYR A 10 16.32 8.63 6.26
C TYR A 10 14.79 8.58 6.37
N ARG A 11 14.24 8.91 7.54
CA ARG A 11 12.78 8.91 7.77
C ARG A 11 12.06 9.84 6.80
N ARG A 12 12.58 11.05 6.55
CA ARG A 12 11.99 11.99 5.59
C ARG A 12 12.06 11.50 4.15
N ASP A 13 13.13 10.81 3.79
CA ASP A 13 13.29 10.25 2.44
C ASP A 13 12.31 9.09 2.22
N GLU A 14 12.15 8.23 3.23
CA GLU A 14 11.19 7.14 3.25
C GLU A 14 9.74 7.66 3.15
N GLU A 15 9.37 8.67 3.93
CA GLU A 15 8.04 9.28 3.83
C GLU A 15 7.75 9.89 2.46
N ARG A 16 8.76 10.55 1.87
CA ARG A 16 8.61 11.13 0.52
C ARG A 16 8.44 10.05 -0.52
N TYR A 17 9.20 8.96 -0.41
CA TYR A 17 9.07 7.81 -1.29
C TYR A 17 7.69 7.16 -1.18
N ILE A 18 7.24 6.85 0.05
CA ILE A 18 5.92 6.27 0.32
C ILE A 18 4.81 7.17 -0.23
N ALA A 19 4.88 8.49 0.02
CA ALA A 19 3.88 9.43 -0.50
C ALA A 19 3.85 9.46 -2.03
N LYS A 20 5.02 9.40 -2.71
CA LYS A 20 5.10 9.30 -4.18
C LYS A 20 4.46 7.99 -4.66
N ARG A 21 4.86 6.86 -4.08
CA ARG A 21 4.34 5.52 -4.40
C ARG A 21 2.83 5.48 -4.26
N ASP A 22 2.31 5.89 -3.13
CA ASP A 22 0.88 5.86 -2.87
C ASP A 22 0.10 6.72 -3.85
N ARG A 23 0.58 7.92 -4.14
CA ARG A 23 -0.06 8.79 -5.14
C ARG A 23 -0.10 8.11 -6.50
N VAL A 24 1.03 7.59 -6.98
CA VAL A 24 1.13 6.92 -8.28
C VAL A 24 0.21 5.70 -8.35
N LEU A 25 0.22 4.86 -7.31
CA LEU A 25 -0.60 3.65 -7.27
C LEU A 25 -2.09 3.96 -7.15
N LYS A 26 -2.48 4.97 -6.35
CA LYS A 26 -3.87 5.43 -6.25
C LYS A 26 -4.36 6.01 -7.58
N ASP A 27 -3.55 6.84 -8.25
CA ASP A 27 -3.88 7.38 -9.57
C ASP A 27 -4.05 6.28 -10.64
N ARG A 28 -3.22 5.22 -10.59
CA ARG A 28 -3.35 4.05 -11.48
C ARG A 28 -4.59 3.22 -11.13
N LEU A 29 -4.85 3.02 -9.84
CA LEU A 29 -6.01 2.29 -9.33
C LEU A 29 -7.32 3.00 -9.70
N ASP A 30 -7.37 4.32 -9.60
CA ASP A 30 -8.52 5.14 -10.03
C ASP A 30 -8.93 4.80 -11.47
N ARG A 31 -7.94 4.61 -12.36
CA ARG A 31 -8.11 4.33 -13.79
C ARG A 31 -8.24 2.84 -14.11
N ALA A 32 -7.96 1.95 -13.16
CA ALA A 32 -8.08 0.52 -13.36
C ALA A 32 -9.56 0.11 -13.44
N ASN A 33 -9.84 -0.79 -14.38
CA ASN A 33 -11.11 -1.51 -14.45
C ASN A 33 -11.17 -2.54 -13.32
N GLY A 34 -12.36 -2.76 -12.79
CA GLY A 34 -12.62 -3.76 -11.76
C GLY A 34 -13.78 -3.38 -10.87
N SER A 35 -14.17 -4.31 -10.00
CA SER A 35 -15.19 -4.10 -8.99
C SER A 35 -14.78 -3.03 -7.98
N ASN A 36 -15.77 -2.35 -7.40
CA ASN A 36 -15.53 -1.36 -6.36
C ASN A 36 -14.95 -2.03 -5.11
N GLU A 37 -15.35 -3.27 -4.83
CA GLU A 37 -14.89 -4.07 -3.71
C GLU A 37 -13.39 -4.39 -3.83
N ALA A 38 -12.93 -4.81 -5.01
CA ALA A 38 -11.51 -5.07 -5.25
C ALA A 38 -10.68 -3.78 -5.15
N LYS A 39 -11.18 -2.67 -5.73
CA LYS A 39 -10.51 -1.37 -5.64
C LYS A 39 -10.45 -0.86 -4.20
N ASN A 40 -11.53 -0.98 -3.43
CA ASN A 40 -11.58 -0.57 -2.03
C ASN A 40 -10.58 -1.35 -1.17
N TYR A 41 -10.49 -2.67 -1.35
CA TYR A 41 -9.49 -3.49 -0.69
C TYR A 41 -8.06 -2.99 -0.96
N LEU A 42 -7.75 -2.64 -2.22
CA LEU A 42 -6.43 -2.11 -2.58
C LEU A 42 -6.17 -0.71 -2.01
N TYR A 43 -7.17 0.17 -1.91
CA TYR A 43 -7.00 1.46 -1.22
C TYR A 43 -6.69 1.27 0.26
N GLU A 44 -7.41 0.37 0.93
CA GLU A 44 -7.17 0.05 2.34
C GLU A 44 -5.77 -0.53 2.53
N LEU A 45 -5.33 -1.42 1.63
CA LEU A 45 -3.99 -2.01 1.68
C LEU A 45 -2.90 -0.93 1.52
N LEU A 46 -3.06 -0.01 0.56
CA LEU A 46 -2.13 1.11 0.38
C LEU A 46 -2.09 2.03 1.61
N ASN A 47 -3.25 2.32 2.22
CA ASN A 47 -3.32 3.12 3.44
C ASN A 47 -2.62 2.43 4.62
N LEU A 48 -2.78 1.11 4.76
CA LEU A 48 -2.11 0.31 5.77
C LEU A 48 -0.58 0.32 5.57
N GLN A 49 -0.13 0.09 4.33
CA GLN A 49 1.30 0.09 3.95
C GLN A 49 1.98 1.46 4.14
N SER A 50 1.21 2.55 4.09
CA SER A 50 1.72 3.90 4.30
C SER A 50 1.79 4.33 5.77
N ASN A 51 1.25 3.52 6.67
CA ASN A 51 1.27 3.83 8.09
C ASN A 51 2.63 3.43 8.70
N MET A 52 3.57 4.37 8.73
CA MET A 52 4.88 4.17 9.37
C MET A 52 4.83 4.17 10.91
N ASN A 53 3.66 4.40 11.52
CA ASN A 53 3.50 4.47 12.97
C ASN A 53 3.04 3.15 13.61
N ILE A 54 2.86 2.09 12.80
CA ILE A 54 2.51 0.76 13.29
C ILE A 54 3.72 -0.17 13.22
N THR A 55 3.73 -1.18 14.07
CA THR A 55 4.76 -2.22 14.04
C THR A 55 4.48 -3.21 12.90
N LEU A 56 5.51 -3.94 12.47
CA LEU A 56 5.37 -5.01 11.48
C LEU A 56 4.32 -6.04 11.90
N LYS A 57 4.28 -6.42 13.17
CA LYS A 57 3.29 -7.39 13.68
C LYS A 57 1.85 -6.88 13.53
N VAL A 58 1.63 -5.59 13.82
CA VAL A 58 0.31 -4.96 13.65
C VAL A 58 -0.07 -4.93 12.16
N TYR A 59 0.88 -4.55 11.29
CA TYR A 59 0.68 -4.59 9.85
C TYR A 59 0.27 -5.98 9.36
N GLU A 60 1.03 -7.02 9.72
CA GLU A 60 0.77 -8.41 9.28
C GLU A 60 -0.58 -8.92 9.77
N THR A 61 -0.94 -8.62 11.02
CA THR A 61 -2.22 -9.05 11.60
C THR A 61 -3.39 -8.35 10.89
N THR A 62 -3.30 -7.04 10.68
CA THR A 62 -4.35 -6.28 10.00
C THR A 62 -4.50 -6.68 8.53
N GLU A 63 -3.40 -6.90 7.82
CA GLU A 63 -3.44 -7.37 6.43
C GLU A 63 -4.07 -8.77 6.33
N GLU A 64 -3.74 -9.68 7.25
CA GLU A 64 -4.34 -11.01 7.32
C GLU A 64 -5.85 -10.95 7.59
N GLU A 65 -6.29 -10.10 8.53
CA GLU A 65 -7.71 -9.87 8.81
C GLU A 65 -8.45 -9.32 7.58
N MET A 66 -7.87 -8.32 6.90
CA MET A 66 -8.43 -7.77 5.66
C MET A 66 -8.59 -8.85 4.60
N ARG A 67 -7.55 -9.66 4.37
CA ARG A 67 -7.56 -10.76 3.41
C ARG A 67 -8.62 -11.82 3.72
N HIS A 68 -8.85 -12.12 5.00
CA HIS A 68 -9.89 -13.08 5.42
C HIS A 68 -11.31 -12.50 5.42
N SER A 69 -11.45 -11.17 5.49
CA SER A 69 -12.75 -10.50 5.52
C SER A 69 -13.43 -10.39 4.15
N ILE A 70 -12.70 -10.66 3.06
CA ILE A 70 -13.16 -10.48 1.69
C ILE A 70 -13.36 -11.81 0.97
N LEU A 71 -14.27 -11.83 -0.01
CA LEU A 71 -14.49 -13.02 -0.84
C LEU A 71 -13.25 -13.35 -1.68
N ALA A 72 -12.93 -14.64 -1.80
CA ALA A 72 -11.77 -15.11 -2.56
C ALA A 72 -11.77 -14.62 -4.02
N THR A 73 -12.93 -14.50 -4.66
CA THR A 73 -13.05 -13.97 -6.02
C THR A 73 -12.67 -12.50 -6.12
N ILE A 74 -13.01 -11.70 -5.11
CA ILE A 74 -12.65 -10.28 -5.05
C ILE A 74 -11.16 -10.12 -4.72
N LEU A 75 -10.61 -10.98 -3.85
CA LEU A 75 -9.17 -11.02 -3.59
C LEU A 75 -8.36 -11.36 -4.85
N GLN A 76 -8.84 -12.31 -5.66
CA GLN A 76 -8.23 -12.66 -6.93
C GLN A 76 -8.27 -11.46 -7.89
N GLU A 77 -9.42 -10.82 -8.04
CA GLU A 77 -9.55 -9.62 -8.88
C GLU A 77 -8.62 -8.49 -8.40
N ALA A 78 -8.55 -8.24 -7.08
CA ALA A 78 -7.63 -7.27 -6.51
C ALA A 78 -6.16 -7.62 -6.81
N THR A 79 -5.80 -8.90 -6.79
CA THR A 79 -4.45 -9.37 -7.15
C THR A 79 -4.15 -9.10 -8.63
N ASP A 80 -5.11 -9.35 -9.51
CA ASP A 80 -4.98 -9.10 -10.95
C ASP A 80 -4.82 -7.59 -11.23
N ILE A 81 -5.64 -6.75 -10.59
CA ILE A 81 -5.51 -5.29 -10.65
C ILE A 81 -4.12 -4.86 -10.15
N TRP A 82 -3.70 -5.34 -8.97
CA TRP A 82 -2.43 -4.98 -8.36
C TRP A 82 -1.23 -5.27 -9.26
N ASN A 83 -1.23 -6.43 -9.93
CA ASN A 83 -0.18 -6.79 -10.88
C ASN A 83 -0.15 -5.85 -12.09
N LEU A 84 -1.30 -5.34 -12.53
CA LEU A 84 -1.40 -4.36 -13.62
C LEU A 84 -0.97 -2.94 -13.21
N LEU A 85 -1.08 -2.60 -11.92
CA LEU A 85 -0.62 -1.30 -11.42
C LEU A 85 0.89 -1.15 -11.48
N ASP A 86 1.64 -2.25 -11.65
CA ASP A 86 3.10 -2.29 -11.71
C ASP A 86 3.77 -1.58 -10.51
N PRO A 87 3.59 -2.10 -9.28
CA PRO A 87 4.08 -1.47 -8.06
C PRO A 87 5.60 -1.44 -7.93
N ALA A 88 6.32 -2.20 -8.77
CA ALA A 88 7.78 -2.17 -8.83
C ALA A 88 8.32 -0.94 -9.57
N HIS A 89 7.50 -0.30 -10.42
CA HIS A 89 7.92 0.83 -11.25
C HIS A 89 7.10 2.08 -10.91
N ILE A 90 7.64 2.91 -10.02
CA ILE A 90 7.01 4.13 -9.45
C ILE A 90 7.65 5.42 -10.01
N ASP A 91 8.40 5.27 -11.10
CA ASP A 91 9.18 6.35 -11.74
C ASP A 91 8.30 7.51 -12.22
#